data_AF-A0A7V9N3V4-F1
#
_entry.id   AF-A0A7V9N3V4-F1
#
_cell.length_a   1.000
_cell.length_b   1.000
_cell.length_c   1.000
_cell.angle_alpha   90.00
_cell.angle_beta   90.00
_cell.angle_gamma   90.00
#
_symmetry.space_group_name_H-M   'P 1'
#
loop_
_entity.id
_entity.type
_entity.pdbx_description
1 polymer ?
#
loop_
_entity_poly.entity_id
_entity_poly.type
_entity_poly.pdbx_seq_one_letter_code
_entity_poly.pdbx_strand_id
1 'polypeptide(L)' 'MGGTPVFVGTRVPVDALFDYLEAGHDLEEFLDDFPTVERGQALATLEIARGAVLTLSARPHR' A
#
# COMPACT_ATOMS: atom_id res chain seq x y z
N MET A 1 20.35 -6.36 6.59
CA MET A 1 19.15 -7.21 6.44
C MET A 1 17.93 -6.30 6.50
N GLY A 2 17.55 -5.70 5.36
CA GLY A 2 16.36 -4.84 5.29
C GLY A 2 15.15 -5.74 5.18
N GLY A 3 14.37 -5.86 6.26
CA GLY A 3 13.15 -6.65 6.25
C GLY A 3 12.10 -6.04 5.33
N THR A 4 11.12 -6.86 4.93
CA THR A 4 9.94 -6.40 4.20
C THR A 4 9.21 -5.34 5.03
N PRO A 5 8.89 -4.16 4.48
CA PRO A 5 8.06 -3.18 5.16
C PRO A 5 6.71 -3.78 5.54
N VAL A 6 6.28 -3.54 6.78
CA VAL A 6 4.99 -4.00 7.32
C VAL A 6 4.19 -2.81 7.81
N PHE A 7 2.85 -2.92 7.84
CA PHE A 7 2.01 -1.93 8.49
C PHE A 7 2.34 -1.85 9.98
N VAL A 8 2.43 -0.63 10.51
CA VAL A 8 2.86 -0.38 11.91
C VAL A 8 1.91 -1.09 12.87
N GLY A 9 2.47 -1.82 13.83
CA GLY A 9 1.69 -2.60 14.79
C GLY A 9 1.19 -3.96 14.26
N THR A 10 1.51 -4.30 13.01
CA THR A 10 1.08 -5.55 12.37
C THR A 10 2.29 -6.38 11.91
N ARG A 11 2.01 -7.60 11.45
CA ARG A 11 2.94 -8.41 10.66
C ARG A 11 2.55 -8.48 9.18
N VAL A 12 1.61 -7.64 8.76
CA VAL A 12 1.06 -7.62 7.41
C VAL A 12 2.02 -6.84 6.51
N PRO A 13 2.60 -7.46 5.47
CA PRO A 13 3.44 -6.76 4.51
C PRO A 13 2.67 -5.64 3.83
N VAL A 14 3.35 -4.53 3.55
CA VAL A 14 2.75 -3.45 2.75
C VAL A 14 2.41 -3.94 1.34
N ASP A 15 3.20 -4.88 0.81
CA ASP A 15 3.01 -5.47 -0.53
C ASP A 15 1.66 -6.19 -0.67
N ALA A 16 1.16 -6.79 0.42
CA ALA A 16 -0.10 -7.51 0.43
C ALA A 16 -1.30 -6.62 0.06
N LEU A 17 -1.24 -5.31 0.33
CA LEU A 17 -2.27 -4.38 -0.12
C LEU A 17 -2.31 -4.28 -1.64
N PHE A 18 -1.15 -4.22 -2.29
CA PHE A 18 -1.08 -4.14 -3.75
C PHE A 18 -1.50 -5.46 -4.39
N ASP A 19 -1.07 -6.60 -3.83
CA ASP A 19 -1.49 -7.94 -4.29
C ASP A 19 -3.04 -8.07 -4.33
N TYR A 20 -3.73 -7.58 -3.30
CA TYR A 20 -5.20 -7.59 -3.25
C TYR A 20 -5.81 -6.75 -4.36
N LEU A 21 -5.33 -5.51 -4.51
CA LEU A 21 -5.84 -4.59 -5.53
C LEU A 21 -5.55 -5.10 -6.95
N GLU A 22 -4.40 -5.73 -7.18
CA GLU A 22 -4.03 -6.35 -8.46
C GLU A 22 -4.85 -7.61 -8.77
N ALA A 23 -5.26 -8.36 -7.75
CA ALA A 23 -6.20 -9.47 -7.87
C ALA A 23 -7.65 -9.02 -8.12
N GLY A 24 -7.93 -7.71 -8.06
CA GLY A 24 -9.25 -7.12 -8.32
C GLY A 24 -10.13 -7.01 -7.08
N HIS A 25 -9.57 -7.24 -5.89
CA HIS A 25 -10.26 -6.98 -4.62
C HIS A 25 -10.27 -5.48 -4.30
N ASP A 26 -11.27 -5.05 -3.55
CA ASP A 26 -11.32 -3.67 -3.06
C ASP A 26 -10.60 -3.50 -1.70
N LEU A 27 -10.54 -2.25 -1.24
CA LEU A 27 -9.86 -1.91 0.02
C LEU A 27 -10.61 -2.46 1.25
N GLU A 28 -11.93 -2.58 1.15
CA GLU A 28 -12.80 -3.08 2.21
C GLU A 28 -12.54 -4.56 2.44
N GLU A 29 -12.46 -5.36 1.37
CA GLU A 29 -12.08 -6.78 1.44
C GLU A 29 -10.71 -6.96 2.12
N PHE A 30 -9.71 -6.14 1.75
CA PHE A 30 -8.39 -6.19 2.40
C PHE A 30 -8.46 -5.90 3.91
N LEU A 31 -9.26 -4.91 4.32
CA LEU A 31 -9.40 -4.54 5.72
C LEU A 31 -10.19 -5.56 6.54
N ASP A 32 -11.14 -6.26 5.91
CA ASP A 32 -11.89 -7.34 6.53
C ASP A 32 -10.99 -8.57 6.78
N ASP A 33 -10.10 -8.91 5.84
CA ASP A 33 -9.14 -10.01 5.99
C ASP A 33 -7.95 -9.65 6.91
N PHE A 34 -7.57 -8.37 6.97
CA PHE A 34 -6.51 -7.86 7.85
C PHE A 34 -7.00 -6.76 8.81
N PRO A 35 -7.88 -7.09 9.79
CA PRO A 35 -8.52 -6.10 10.66
C PRO A 35 -7.56 -5.40 11.64
N THR A 36 -6.29 -5.84 11.69
CA THR A 36 -5.23 -5.18 12.45
C THR A 36 -4.56 -4.03 11.70
N VAL A 37 -4.76 -3.94 10.38
CA VAL A 37 -4.33 -2.79 9.58
C VAL A 37 -5.40 -1.71 9.71
N GLU A 38 -5.01 -0.54 10.20
CA GLU A 38 -5.95 0.57 10.26
C GLU A 38 -6.21 1.13 8.85
N ARG A 39 -7.46 1.46 8.55
CA ARG A 39 -7.85 2.10 7.28
C ARG A 39 -6.98 3.31 6.95
N GLY A 40 -6.64 4.11 7.95
CA GLY A 40 -5.75 5.28 7.77
C GLY A 40 -4.36 4.90 7.27
N GLN A 41 -3.81 3.77 7.72
CA GLN A 41 -2.53 3.27 7.25
C GLN A 41 -2.60 2.80 5.80
N ALA A 42 -3.66 2.06 5.42
CA ALA A 42 -3.85 1.60 4.04
C ALA A 42 -4.03 2.79 3.07
N LEU A 43 -4.84 3.79 3.45
CA LEU A 43 -5.02 5.00 2.65
C LEU A 43 -3.72 5.81 2.54
N ALA A 44 -2.95 5.94 3.63
CA ALA A 44 -1.66 6.63 3.59
C ALA A 44 -0.67 5.95 2.64
N THR A 45 -0.64 4.61 2.61
CA THR A 45 0.16 3.84 1.65
C THR A 45 -0.21 4.18 0.20
N LEU A 46 -1.51 4.22 -0.12
CA LEU A 46 -1.99 4.56 -1.46
C LEU A 46 -1.63 6.00 -1.86
N GLU A 47 -1.72 6.95 -0.94
CA GLU A 47 -1.34 8.35 -1.21
C GLU A 47 0.18 8.52 -1.41
N ILE A 48 1.01 7.78 -0.66
CA ILE A 48 2.46 7.74 -0.89
C ILE A 48 2.76 7.16 -2.28
N ALA A 49 2.12 6.05 -2.65
CA ALA A 49 2.29 5.43 -3.97
C ALA A 49 1.87 6.39 -5.10
N ARG A 50 0.71 7.05 -4.96
CA ARG A 50 0.25 8.11 -5.88
C ARG A 50 1.29 9.21 -6.03
N GLY A 51 1.80 9.74 -4.92
CA GLY A 51 2.83 10.79 -4.93
C GLY A 51 4.11 10.36 -5.64
N ALA A 52 4.56 9.11 -5.44
CA ALA A 52 5.74 8.57 -6.09
C ALA A 52 5.55 8.45 -7.61
N VAL A 53 4.39 7.96 -8.07
CA VAL A 53 4.06 7.85 -9.50
C VAL A 53 3.99 9.22 -10.15
N LEU A 54 3.31 10.19 -9.53
CA LEU A 54 3.23 11.55 -10.06
C LEU A 54 4.61 12.22 -10.13
N THR A 55 5.46 12.00 -9.13
CA THR A 55 6.84 12.51 -9.11
C THR A 55 7.69 11.88 -10.22
N LEU A 56 7.53 10.58 -10.47
CA LEU A 56 8.22 9.89 -11.56
C LEU A 56 7.75 10.40 -12.93
N SER A 57 6.44 10.56 -13.12
CA SER A 57 5.84 11.06 -14.35
C SER A 57 6.17 12.53 -14.64
N ALA A 58 6.49 13.32 -13.61
CA ALA A 58 6.85 14.73 -13.76
C ALA A 58 8.32 14.96 -14.17
N ARG A 59 9.15 13.91 -14.26
CA ARG A 59 10.52 14.04 -14.78
C ARG A 59 10.47 14.14 -16.30
N PRO A 60 10.79 15.30 -16.92
CA PRO A 60 10.89 15.36 -18.37
C PRO A 60 11.99 14.40 -18.81
N HIS A 61 11.64 13.48 -19.71
CA HIS A 61 12.60 12.66 -20.44
C HIS A 61 13.58 13.62 -21.12
N ARG A 62 14.81 13.69 -20.61
CA ARG A 62 15.89 14.48 -21.20
C ARG A 62 16.59 13.67 -22.27
#